data_AF-N8UT90-F1
#
_entry.id   AF-N8UT90-F1
#
_cell.length_a   1.000
_cell.length_b   1.000
_cell.length_c   1.000
_cell.angle_alpha   90.00
_cell.angle_beta   90.00
_cell.angle_gamma   90.00
#
_symmetry.space_group_name_H-M   'P 1'
#
loop_
_entity.id
_entity.type
_entity.pdbx_description
1 polymer ?
#
loop_
_entity_poly.entity_id
_entity_poly.type
_entity_poly.pdbx_seq_one_letter_code
_entity_poly.pdbx_strand_id
1 'polypeptide(L)'
;MNNDIPYQLKLLATQIDPNLDARWQTALITLFSEHTPEHCEKISQQVLQLKKIHWNRKDNSFSYLAKHDFDILIEKIYIAPIKVLVKKIAASLEKLKSYQHAYEISDYLENILSQIHTIETEDDFDLQEQKKLILKEFIYAAAQIILAKEKIILPENQRHIDTDIIKTFMTEVFLKQQLLKYSFNLLRSHQLRAEKPHILKYFLYKQQKSRQLDIVKTSKYIFALAPSKEGMVNTFSIRRFLQEEKFEGCDNIYVNSAILHLDKIEDIHHHEQFEWQISRIITIDKPVNQYVSDIVRNIELYTSKTLVPFLREPLQPNGVFMEKLVEQRLIDFEQKLNSNILEPVAEALKHSVHHRDECNYLYLSVKQTLDDLISHFIEFQSQPSLIFNKQVNLFIARLKSYATLLQKRHSDVFTVFSYEEWKKHHAEALEPTNILKDISLASLQEYKDAFSELKENQRQLKQSASFLSKLMNKPQKIKDNILKLKLKTAQIKKDAHQEIMRIQRRFPSLIVYLEFESLISINHKERHYAFPTGENGITRLPILIQIPEDKASFDLQSICNSLNFDLNLANQKWLETI
;
A
#
# COMPACT_ATOMS: atom_id res chain seq x y z
N MET A 1 10.54 -24.29 21.48
CA MET A 1 11.73 -23.82 20.76
C MET A 1 11.24 -23.07 19.54
N ASN A 2 11.45 -21.75 19.48
CA ASN A 2 10.94 -20.92 18.39
C ASN A 2 11.70 -21.24 17.10
N ASN A 3 11.02 -21.91 16.16
CA ASN A 3 11.53 -22.25 14.83
C ASN A 3 11.38 -21.09 13.83
N ASP A 4 11.18 -19.86 14.29
CA ASP A 4 10.83 -18.72 13.44
C ASP A 4 12.07 -17.97 12.94
N ILE A 5 12.06 -17.60 11.66
CA ILE A 5 13.08 -16.74 11.07
C ILE A 5 12.99 -15.36 11.73
N PRO A 6 14.11 -14.75 12.19
CA PRO A 6 14.09 -13.38 12.70
C PRO A 6 13.50 -12.42 11.67
N TYR A 7 12.52 -11.60 12.07
CA TYR A 7 11.84 -10.67 11.17
C TYR A 7 12.81 -9.74 10.43
N GLN A 8 13.74 -9.14 11.15
CA GLN A 8 14.68 -8.19 10.59
C GLN A 8 15.47 -8.82 9.44
N LEU A 9 15.83 -10.10 9.57
CA LEU A 9 16.47 -10.87 8.52
C LEU A 9 15.56 -11.07 7.31
N LYS A 10 14.29 -11.46 7.50
CA LYS A 10 13.31 -11.65 6.41
C LYS A 10 13.00 -10.34 5.67
N LEU A 11 12.85 -9.23 6.40
CA LEU A 11 12.63 -7.90 5.84
C LEU A 11 13.82 -7.49 4.96
N LEU A 12 15.05 -7.54 5.50
CA LEU A 12 16.26 -7.17 4.78
C LEU A 12 16.45 -8.03 3.53
N ALA A 13 16.25 -9.35 3.63
CA ALA A 13 16.32 -10.25 2.48
C ALA A 13 15.26 -9.94 1.40
N THR A 14 14.04 -9.58 1.81
CA THR A 14 12.95 -9.24 0.86
C THR A 14 13.26 -7.96 0.08
N GLN A 15 13.98 -7.01 0.69
CA GLN A 15 14.39 -5.78 0.00
C GLN A 15 15.45 -6.02 -1.08
N ILE A 16 16.27 -7.07 -1.00
CA ILE A 16 17.44 -7.23 -1.90
C ILE A 16 17.01 -7.57 -3.33
N ASP A 17 17.23 -6.68 -4.29
CA ASP A 17 16.89 -6.87 -5.71
C ASP A 17 18.16 -6.83 -6.59
N PRO A 18 18.60 -7.96 -7.16
CA PRO A 18 19.83 -8.03 -7.96
C PRO A 18 19.91 -7.12 -9.18
N ASN A 19 18.78 -6.64 -9.71
CA ASN A 19 18.77 -5.74 -10.87
C ASN A 19 18.89 -4.27 -10.48
N LEU A 20 18.61 -3.93 -9.22
CA LEU A 20 18.56 -2.55 -8.74
C LEU A 20 19.71 -2.23 -7.77
N ASP A 21 20.11 -3.23 -6.98
CA ASP A 21 21.08 -3.09 -5.89
C ASP A 21 22.50 -3.39 -6.39
N ALA A 22 23.36 -2.37 -6.43
CA ALA A 22 24.69 -2.50 -7.03
C ALA A 22 25.61 -3.47 -6.28
N ARG A 23 25.44 -3.59 -4.94
CA ARG A 23 26.23 -4.49 -4.07
C ARG A 23 25.38 -5.60 -3.44
N TRP A 24 24.36 -6.09 -4.14
CA TRP A 24 23.40 -7.07 -3.58
C TRP A 24 24.06 -8.35 -3.04
N GLN A 25 25.12 -8.85 -3.70
CA GLN A 25 25.85 -10.04 -3.26
C GLN A 25 26.56 -9.79 -1.93
N THR A 26 27.29 -8.67 -1.82
CA THR A 26 27.94 -8.25 -0.59
C THR A 26 26.92 -8.08 0.53
N ALA A 27 25.77 -7.46 0.25
CA ALA A 27 24.69 -7.30 1.22
C ALA A 27 24.18 -8.65 1.76
N LEU A 28 23.97 -9.65 0.88
CA LEU A 28 23.57 -10.99 1.29
C LEU A 28 24.66 -11.73 2.08
N ILE A 29 25.93 -11.60 1.67
CA ILE A 29 27.06 -12.21 2.38
C ILE A 29 27.15 -11.66 3.81
N THR A 30 27.10 -10.34 3.96
CA THR A 30 27.11 -9.69 5.28
C THR A 30 25.90 -10.13 6.10
N LEU A 31 24.71 -10.11 5.50
CA LEU A 31 23.48 -10.53 6.18
C LEU A 31 23.55 -11.99 6.67
N PHE A 32 24.07 -12.91 5.86
CA PHE A 32 24.20 -14.32 6.23
C PHE A 32 25.31 -14.55 7.27
N SER A 33 26.37 -13.73 7.27
CA SER A 33 27.44 -13.83 8.27
C SER A 33 27.01 -13.46 9.68
N GLU A 34 25.96 -12.63 9.82
CA GLU A 34 25.44 -12.16 11.11
C GLU A 34 24.38 -13.11 11.71
N HIS A 35 23.99 -14.16 11.00
CA HIS A 35 22.86 -15.03 11.37
C HIS A 35 23.24 -16.52 11.39
N THR A 36 22.44 -17.33 12.09
CA THR A 36 22.69 -18.77 12.20
C THR A 36 22.47 -19.50 10.85
N PRO A 37 23.15 -20.63 10.60
CA PRO A 37 22.97 -21.41 9.37
C PRO A 37 21.52 -21.86 9.14
N GLU A 38 20.79 -22.18 10.22
CA GLU A 38 19.37 -22.57 10.14
C GLU A 38 18.50 -21.41 9.62
N HIS A 39 18.71 -20.19 10.12
CA HIS A 39 17.98 -19.02 9.64
C HIS A 39 18.33 -18.69 8.19
N CYS A 40 19.61 -18.78 7.82
CA CYS A 40 20.07 -18.58 6.44
C CYS A 40 19.41 -19.55 5.46
N GLU A 41 19.27 -20.82 5.85
CA GLU A 41 18.63 -21.84 5.03
C GLU A 41 17.15 -21.54 4.79
N LYS A 42 16.42 -21.21 5.87
CA LYS A 42 15.00 -20.87 5.77
C LYS A 42 14.79 -19.61 4.91
N ILE A 43 15.64 -18.59 5.04
CA ILE A 43 15.59 -17.38 4.19
C ILE A 43 15.87 -17.71 2.73
N SER A 44 16.85 -18.58 2.48
CA SER A 44 17.19 -19.01 1.13
C SER A 44 15.97 -19.64 0.44
N GLN A 45 15.30 -20.57 1.12
CA GLN A 45 14.14 -21.29 0.59
C GLN A 45 12.89 -20.41 0.49
N GLN A 46 12.57 -19.64 1.53
CA GLN A 46 11.29 -18.92 1.62
C GLN A 46 11.30 -17.55 0.94
N VAL A 47 12.47 -16.94 0.72
CA VAL A 47 12.58 -15.56 0.18
C VAL A 47 13.44 -15.55 -1.08
N LEU A 48 14.70 -15.99 -1.00
CA LEU A 48 15.66 -15.78 -2.08
C LEU A 48 15.34 -16.61 -3.34
N GLN A 49 14.94 -17.87 -3.17
CA GLN A 49 14.58 -18.75 -4.30
C GLN A 49 13.38 -18.23 -5.10
N LEU A 50 12.37 -17.66 -4.43
CA LEU A 50 11.23 -17.02 -5.09
C LEU A 50 11.67 -15.85 -5.99
N LYS A 51 12.75 -15.16 -5.58
CA LYS A 51 13.40 -14.09 -6.34
C LYS A 51 14.46 -14.59 -7.33
N LYS A 52 14.60 -15.91 -7.52
CA LYS A 52 15.62 -16.54 -8.39
C LYS A 52 17.07 -16.28 -7.97
N ILE A 53 17.27 -15.96 -6.69
CA ILE A 53 18.59 -15.83 -6.07
C ILE A 53 18.95 -17.18 -5.45
N HIS A 54 20.10 -17.72 -5.85
CA HIS A 54 20.59 -19.02 -5.38
C HIS A 54 21.81 -18.81 -4.49
N TRP A 55 21.76 -19.42 -3.31
CA TRP A 55 22.87 -19.44 -2.36
C TRP A 55 23.69 -20.72 -2.52
N ASN A 56 24.98 -20.58 -2.77
CA ASN A 56 25.92 -21.69 -2.73
C ASN A 56 26.56 -21.76 -1.33
N ARG A 57 26.21 -22.81 -0.59
CA ARG A 57 26.70 -23.00 0.79
C ARG A 57 28.21 -23.26 0.87
N LYS A 58 28.82 -23.83 -0.18
CA LYS A 58 30.23 -24.26 -0.12
C LYS A 58 31.20 -23.08 -0.11
N ASP A 59 30.88 -22.03 -0.85
CA ASP A 59 31.71 -20.84 -1.02
C ASP A 59 31.04 -19.57 -0.46
N ASN A 60 29.86 -19.72 0.14
CA ASN A 60 29.01 -18.62 0.62
C ASN A 60 28.76 -17.54 -0.45
N SER A 61 28.63 -17.95 -1.71
CA SER A 61 28.35 -17.05 -2.83
C SER A 61 26.88 -17.04 -3.21
N PHE A 62 26.45 -15.97 -3.88
CA PHE A 62 25.10 -15.82 -4.38
C PHE A 62 25.10 -15.58 -5.89
N SER A 63 24.21 -16.28 -6.59
CA SER A 63 24.00 -16.14 -8.03
C SER A 63 22.56 -15.79 -8.36
N TYR A 64 22.38 -14.98 -9.39
CA TYR A 64 21.08 -14.54 -9.86
C TYR A 64 20.82 -15.14 -11.24
N LEU A 65 19.74 -15.92 -11.37
CA LEU A 65 19.47 -16.71 -12.58
C LEU A 65 18.36 -16.14 -13.47
N ALA A 66 17.70 -15.06 -13.08
CA ALA A 66 16.68 -14.45 -13.93
C ALA A 66 17.33 -13.58 -15.00
N LYS A 67 16.75 -13.66 -16.21
CA LYS A 67 17.11 -12.81 -17.35
C LYS A 67 15.92 -11.89 -17.63
N HIS A 68 16.23 -10.61 -17.74
CA HIS A 68 15.27 -9.57 -18.07
C HIS A 68 15.59 -9.04 -19.45
N ASP A 69 14.59 -9.07 -20.31
CA ASP A 69 14.70 -8.61 -21.68
C ASP A 69 13.36 -7.98 -22.06
N PHE A 70 13.38 -6.67 -22.22
CA PHE A 70 12.20 -5.88 -22.53
C PHE A 70 11.69 -6.16 -23.95
N ASP A 71 12.54 -6.57 -24.88
CA ASP A 71 12.13 -6.89 -26.25
C ASP A 71 11.36 -8.22 -26.29
N ILE A 72 11.77 -9.21 -25.48
CA ILE A 72 11.02 -10.48 -25.31
C ILE A 72 9.61 -10.23 -24.74
N LEU A 73 9.41 -9.16 -23.96
CA LEU A 73 8.08 -8.81 -23.45
C LEU A 73 7.11 -8.41 -24.57
N ILE A 74 7.59 -7.78 -25.64
CA ILE A 74 6.77 -7.33 -26.78
C ILE A 74 6.05 -8.52 -27.43
N GLU A 75 6.70 -9.68 -27.48
CA GLU A 75 6.14 -10.91 -28.05
C GLU A 75 4.98 -11.45 -27.21
N LYS A 76 5.05 -11.29 -25.88
CA LYS A 76 4.06 -11.78 -24.91
C LYS A 76 2.80 -10.90 -24.85
N ILE A 77 2.85 -9.67 -25.34
CA ILE A 77 1.71 -8.75 -25.33
C ILE A 77 0.84 -9.01 -26.56
N TYR A 78 -0.42 -9.38 -26.29
CA TYR A 78 -1.43 -9.67 -27.31
C TYR A 78 -2.36 -8.48 -27.62
N ILE A 79 -2.44 -7.48 -26.73
CA ILE A 79 -3.35 -6.34 -26.89
C ILE A 79 -2.69 -5.23 -27.72
N ALA A 80 -3.29 -4.88 -28.86
CA ALA A 80 -2.66 -4.02 -29.85
C ALA A 80 -2.28 -2.62 -29.33
N PRO A 81 -3.16 -1.86 -28.62
CA PRO A 81 -2.79 -0.55 -28.06
C PRO A 81 -1.60 -0.62 -27.09
N ILE A 82 -1.61 -1.60 -26.19
CA ILE A 82 -0.52 -1.81 -25.22
C ILE A 82 0.75 -2.24 -25.93
N LYS A 83 0.66 -3.12 -26.94
CA LYS A 83 1.81 -3.54 -27.74
C LYS A 83 2.47 -2.36 -28.45
N VAL A 84 1.68 -1.40 -28.96
CA VAL A 84 2.20 -0.16 -29.55
C VAL A 84 2.92 0.69 -28.50
N LEU A 85 2.32 0.85 -27.32
CA LEU A 85 2.96 1.57 -26.22
C LEU A 85 4.29 0.92 -25.81
N VAL A 86 4.32 -0.40 -25.61
CA VAL A 86 5.53 -1.11 -25.21
C VAL A 86 6.60 -1.05 -26.29
N LYS A 87 6.25 -1.15 -27.57
CA LYS A 87 7.21 -0.90 -28.67
C LYS A 87 7.78 0.53 -28.63
N LYS A 88 6.96 1.53 -28.31
CA LYS A 88 7.43 2.92 -28.13
C LYS A 88 8.36 3.04 -26.93
N ILE A 89 8.03 2.40 -25.80
CA ILE A 89 8.88 2.37 -24.61
C ILE A 89 10.21 1.69 -24.93
N ALA A 90 10.21 0.54 -25.61
CA ALA A 90 11.42 -0.17 -26.02
C ALA A 90 12.31 0.71 -26.89
N ALA A 91 11.76 1.32 -27.94
CA ALA A 91 12.49 2.26 -28.78
C ALA A 91 13.00 3.48 -28.00
N SER A 92 12.28 3.91 -26.96
CA SER A 92 12.70 5.03 -26.11
C SER A 92 13.82 4.68 -25.13
N LEU A 93 13.99 3.40 -24.75
CA LEU A 93 15.11 2.95 -23.91
C LEU A 93 16.46 3.14 -24.63
N GLU A 94 16.48 3.03 -25.96
CA GLU A 94 17.67 3.39 -26.75
C GLU A 94 18.05 4.87 -26.59
N LYS A 95 17.06 5.76 -26.44
CA LYS A 95 17.34 7.19 -26.17
C LYS A 95 17.93 7.39 -24.78
N LEU A 96 17.47 6.64 -23.77
CA LEU A 96 18.04 6.69 -22.42
C LEU A 96 19.54 6.36 -22.43
N LYS A 97 20.00 5.44 -23.30
CA LYS A 97 21.44 5.15 -23.44
C LYS A 97 22.24 6.38 -23.84
N SER A 98 21.67 7.25 -24.70
CA SER A 98 22.32 8.47 -25.18
C SER A 98 22.30 9.65 -24.20
N TYR A 99 21.35 9.71 -23.27
CA TYR A 99 21.26 10.82 -22.30
C TYR A 99 22.46 10.82 -21.35
N GLN A 100 23.06 12.00 -21.20
CA GLN A 100 24.23 12.18 -20.35
C GLN A 100 23.92 13.05 -19.12
N HIS A 101 22.95 13.97 -19.21
CA HIS A 101 22.62 14.85 -18.11
C HIS A 101 21.62 14.22 -17.13
N ALA A 102 21.85 14.43 -15.83
CA ALA A 102 21.00 13.85 -14.79
C ALA A 102 19.53 14.30 -14.87
N TYR A 103 19.26 15.54 -15.27
CA TYR A 103 17.89 16.03 -15.46
C TYR A 103 17.19 15.38 -16.65
N GLU A 104 17.88 15.12 -17.76
CA GLU A 104 17.29 14.42 -18.92
C GLU A 104 16.91 12.98 -18.55
N ILE A 105 17.80 12.30 -17.81
CA ILE A 105 17.54 10.95 -17.30
C ILE A 105 16.35 10.98 -16.33
N SER A 106 16.33 11.94 -15.40
CA SER A 106 15.22 12.14 -14.46
C SER A 106 13.89 12.32 -15.17
N ASP A 107 13.81 13.29 -16.09
CA ASP A 107 12.58 13.64 -16.80
C ASP A 107 12.10 12.46 -17.66
N TYR A 108 13.02 11.71 -18.27
CA TYR A 108 12.68 10.48 -18.99
C TYR A 108 12.06 9.41 -18.07
N LEU A 109 12.73 9.07 -16.97
CA LEU A 109 12.28 7.99 -16.08
C LEU A 109 10.94 8.32 -15.44
N GLU A 110 10.81 9.53 -14.89
CA GLU A 110 9.57 9.98 -14.23
C GLU A 110 8.41 10.03 -15.22
N ASN A 111 8.63 10.50 -16.46
CA ASN A 111 7.59 10.56 -17.49
C ASN A 111 7.15 9.17 -17.98
N ILE A 112 8.08 8.26 -18.29
CA ILE A 112 7.72 6.92 -18.78
C ILE A 112 6.99 6.13 -17.69
N LEU A 113 7.44 6.20 -16.44
CA LEU A 113 6.73 5.56 -15.33
C LEU A 113 5.33 6.14 -15.13
N SER A 114 5.19 7.46 -15.23
CA SER A 114 3.86 8.10 -15.19
C SER A 114 2.95 7.56 -16.30
N GLN A 115 3.44 7.44 -17.54
CA GLN A 115 2.68 6.87 -18.65
C GLN A 115 2.33 5.39 -18.46
N ILE A 116 3.23 4.58 -17.89
CA ILE A 116 2.93 3.18 -17.56
C ILE A 116 1.83 3.12 -16.49
N HIS A 117 1.90 3.98 -15.47
CA HIS A 117 0.89 4.03 -14.40
C HIS A 117 -0.48 4.49 -14.89
N THR A 118 -0.56 5.30 -15.95
CA THR A 118 -1.83 5.75 -16.53
C THR A 118 -2.43 4.79 -17.57
N ILE A 119 -1.78 3.66 -17.88
CA ILE A 119 -2.39 2.63 -18.75
C ILE A 119 -3.74 2.21 -18.18
N GLU A 120 -4.80 2.45 -18.95
CA GLU A 120 -6.15 2.00 -18.64
C GLU A 120 -6.25 0.50 -18.89
N THR A 121 -6.69 -0.22 -17.86
CA THR A 121 -6.83 -1.68 -17.87
C THR A 121 -8.30 -2.12 -17.85
N GLU A 122 -9.25 -1.18 -17.96
CA GLU A 122 -10.70 -1.43 -18.13
C GLU A 122 -11.33 -2.44 -17.16
N ASP A 123 -10.84 -2.52 -15.92
CA ASP A 123 -11.25 -3.53 -14.94
C ASP A 123 -10.95 -4.99 -15.38
N ASP A 124 -9.99 -5.22 -16.28
CA ASP A 124 -9.52 -6.52 -16.73
C ASP A 124 -8.23 -6.94 -16.00
N PHE A 125 -8.25 -8.15 -15.44
CA PHE A 125 -7.15 -8.69 -14.64
C PHE A 125 -5.93 -9.08 -15.46
N ASP A 126 -6.09 -9.66 -16.64
CA ASP A 126 -4.98 -10.01 -17.52
C ASP A 126 -4.24 -8.76 -17.99
N LEU A 127 -5.02 -7.71 -18.30
CA LEU A 127 -4.51 -6.37 -18.60
C LEU A 127 -3.74 -5.76 -17.44
N GLN A 128 -4.26 -5.90 -16.21
CA GLN A 128 -3.60 -5.41 -15.01
C GLN A 128 -2.31 -6.21 -14.70
N GLU A 129 -2.29 -7.52 -14.92
CA GLU A 129 -1.06 -8.33 -14.82
C GLU A 129 -0.01 -7.89 -15.84
N GLN A 130 -0.42 -7.66 -17.10
CA GLN A 130 0.47 -7.15 -18.13
C GLN A 130 1.04 -5.78 -17.77
N LYS A 131 0.23 -4.86 -17.28
CA LYS A 131 0.69 -3.55 -16.80
C LYS A 131 1.77 -3.68 -15.72
N LYS A 132 1.55 -4.55 -14.73
CA LYS A 132 2.54 -4.85 -13.67
C LYS A 132 3.84 -5.42 -14.24
N LEU A 133 3.74 -6.30 -15.23
CA LEU A 133 4.91 -6.88 -15.89
C LEU A 133 5.69 -5.83 -16.70
N ILE A 134 4.99 -4.97 -17.47
CA ILE A 134 5.60 -3.85 -18.22
C ILE A 134 6.36 -2.92 -17.29
N LEU A 135 5.74 -2.53 -16.16
CA LEU A 135 6.38 -1.69 -15.16
C LEU A 135 7.68 -2.31 -14.64
N LYS A 136 7.64 -3.59 -14.25
CA LYS A 136 8.78 -4.31 -13.70
C LYS A 136 9.93 -4.43 -14.71
N GLU A 137 9.64 -4.89 -15.92
CA GLU A 137 10.66 -5.09 -16.95
C GLU A 137 11.26 -3.75 -17.42
N PHE A 138 10.44 -2.69 -17.52
CA PHE A 138 10.95 -1.34 -17.82
C PHE A 138 11.92 -0.87 -16.73
N ILE A 139 11.54 -0.99 -15.46
CA ILE A 139 12.38 -0.60 -14.31
C ILE A 139 13.73 -1.31 -14.38
N TYR A 140 13.75 -2.62 -14.62
CA TYR A 140 14.98 -3.40 -14.69
C TYR A 140 15.85 -3.04 -15.91
N ALA A 141 15.24 -2.87 -17.09
CA ALA A 141 15.98 -2.44 -18.28
C ALA A 141 16.59 -1.04 -18.10
N ALA A 142 15.82 -0.10 -17.54
CA ALA A 142 16.30 1.25 -17.24
C ALA A 142 17.44 1.23 -16.21
N ALA A 143 17.32 0.45 -15.14
CA ALA A 143 18.36 0.31 -14.13
C ALA A 143 19.67 -0.22 -14.71
N GLN A 144 19.62 -1.25 -15.56
CA GLN A 144 20.81 -1.77 -16.24
C GLN A 144 21.49 -0.70 -17.10
N ILE A 145 20.73 0.08 -17.87
CA ILE A 145 21.26 1.19 -18.67
C ILE A 145 21.93 2.24 -17.78
N ILE A 146 21.30 2.64 -16.67
CA ILE A 146 21.84 3.64 -15.73
C ILE A 146 23.13 3.13 -15.09
N LEU A 147 23.16 1.89 -14.62
CA LEU A 147 24.33 1.28 -13.98
C LEU A 147 25.52 1.20 -14.95
N ALA A 148 25.26 0.92 -16.24
CA ALA A 148 26.28 0.82 -17.29
C ALA A 148 26.92 2.17 -17.70
N LYS A 149 26.30 3.32 -17.40
CA LYS A 149 26.85 4.64 -17.79
C LYS A 149 28.13 4.96 -17.02
N GLU A 150 29.26 5.19 -17.66
CA GLU A 150 30.50 5.52 -16.92
C GLU A 150 30.41 6.84 -16.16
N LYS A 151 29.79 7.86 -16.77
CA LYS A 151 29.62 9.19 -16.20
C LYS A 151 28.21 9.72 -16.44
N ILE A 152 27.66 10.40 -15.44
CA ILE A 152 26.44 11.21 -15.57
C ILE A 152 26.82 12.67 -15.29
N ILE A 153 26.47 13.56 -16.21
CA ILE A 153 26.72 14.99 -16.06
C ILE A 153 25.70 15.55 -15.07
N LEU A 154 26.21 16.12 -13.99
CA LEU A 154 25.42 16.69 -12.90
C LEU A 154 25.43 18.21 -12.99
N PRO A 155 24.35 18.87 -12.54
CA PRO A 155 24.38 20.31 -12.29
C PRO A 155 25.42 20.63 -11.20
N GLU A 156 25.85 21.88 -11.15
CA GLU A 156 26.61 22.38 -10.01
C GLU A 156 25.81 22.14 -8.73
N ASN A 157 26.46 21.55 -7.73
CA ASN A 157 25.80 21.14 -6.50
C ASN A 157 26.77 21.23 -5.31
N GLN A 158 26.29 21.73 -4.18
CA GLN A 158 27.06 21.88 -2.94
C GLN A 158 27.00 20.64 -2.04
N ARG A 159 26.09 19.70 -2.35
CA ARG A 159 26.00 18.42 -1.63
C ARG A 159 27.06 17.41 -2.03
N HIS A 160 27.90 17.72 -3.02
CA HIS A 160 28.91 16.82 -3.58
C HIS A 160 28.29 15.51 -4.12
N ILE A 161 27.12 15.62 -4.74
CA ILE A 161 26.53 14.54 -5.53
C ILE A 161 27.47 14.26 -6.69
N ASP A 162 27.83 12.98 -6.82
CA ASP A 162 28.64 12.44 -7.90
C ASP A 162 27.85 11.38 -8.69
N THR A 163 28.51 10.79 -9.70
CA THR A 163 27.89 9.76 -10.55
C THR A 163 27.48 8.51 -9.76
N ASP A 164 28.20 8.12 -8.72
CA ASP A 164 27.86 6.92 -7.94
C ASP A 164 26.61 7.17 -7.08
N ILE A 165 26.56 8.32 -6.40
CA ILE A 165 25.42 8.74 -5.57
C ILE A 165 24.14 8.81 -6.42
N ILE A 166 24.18 9.48 -7.57
CA ILE A 166 22.97 9.66 -8.39
C ILE A 166 22.49 8.33 -8.98
N LYS A 167 23.40 7.43 -9.39
CA LYS A 167 23.02 6.09 -9.86
C LYS A 167 22.33 5.30 -8.76
N THR A 168 22.93 5.26 -7.56
CA THR A 168 22.33 4.55 -6.43
C THR A 168 20.98 5.16 -6.03
N PHE A 169 20.84 6.48 -6.08
CA PHE A 169 19.54 7.11 -5.83
C PHE A 169 18.50 6.70 -6.89
N MET A 170 18.85 6.75 -8.18
CA MET A 170 17.95 6.35 -9.26
C MET A 170 17.52 4.87 -9.13
N THR A 171 18.46 3.96 -8.86
CA THR A 171 18.18 2.50 -8.89
C THR A 171 17.64 1.97 -7.57
N GLU A 172 18.30 2.26 -6.45
CA GLU A 172 17.99 1.67 -5.13
C GLU A 172 16.95 2.48 -4.35
N VAL A 173 16.68 3.73 -4.74
CA VAL A 173 15.66 4.57 -4.10
C VAL A 173 14.46 4.75 -5.02
N PHE A 174 14.61 5.51 -6.11
CA PHE A 174 13.48 5.89 -6.95
C PHE A 174 12.83 4.68 -7.65
N LEU A 175 13.57 3.95 -8.50
CA LEU A 175 13.04 2.82 -9.26
C LEU A 175 12.56 1.69 -8.34
N LYS A 176 13.32 1.41 -7.26
CA LYS A 176 12.95 0.39 -6.28
C LYS A 176 11.67 0.73 -5.52
N GLN A 177 11.47 1.99 -5.15
CA GLN A 177 10.23 2.45 -4.51
C GLN A 177 9.03 2.30 -5.44
N GLN A 178 9.19 2.58 -6.74
CA GLN A 178 8.14 2.41 -7.74
C GLN A 178 7.72 0.94 -7.90
N LEU A 179 8.67 0.01 -7.75
CA LEU A 179 8.43 -1.42 -7.80
C LEU A 179 7.77 -1.97 -6.52
N LEU A 180 8.28 -1.57 -5.35
CA LEU A 180 7.90 -2.17 -4.06
C LEU A 180 6.71 -1.47 -3.37
N LYS A 181 6.41 -0.21 -3.69
CA LYS A 181 5.31 0.56 -3.07
C LYS A 181 5.34 0.49 -1.53
N TYR A 182 4.26 0.03 -0.89
CA TYR A 182 4.17 -0.14 0.58
C TYR A 182 5.17 -1.17 1.15
N SER A 183 5.77 -2.00 0.31
CA SER A 183 6.82 -2.93 0.73
C SER A 183 8.22 -2.30 0.61
N PHE A 184 8.35 -1.07 0.14
CA PHE A 184 9.62 -0.35 0.14
C PHE A 184 10.01 0.01 1.58
N ASN A 185 11.16 -0.46 2.03
CA ASN A 185 11.56 -0.30 3.42
C ASN A 185 12.17 1.08 3.70
N LEU A 186 11.59 1.79 4.66
CA LEU A 186 12.13 3.02 5.24
C LEU A 186 12.72 2.71 6.61
N LEU A 187 13.87 3.30 6.93
CA LEU A 187 14.44 3.25 8.27
C LEU A 187 13.59 4.09 9.22
N ARG A 188 12.94 3.42 10.16
CA ARG A 188 12.07 4.05 11.16
C ARG A 188 12.84 4.46 12.40
N SER A 189 12.25 5.34 13.18
CA SER A 189 12.88 5.90 14.40
C SER A 189 13.35 4.82 15.38
N HIS A 190 12.62 3.71 15.53
CA HIS A 190 13.03 2.61 16.40
C HIS A 190 14.24 1.84 15.85
N GLN A 191 14.34 1.69 14.52
CA GLN A 191 15.49 1.07 13.86
C GLN A 191 16.73 1.96 13.96
N LEU A 192 16.58 3.27 13.72
CA LEU A 192 17.69 4.22 13.91
C LEU A 192 18.25 4.19 15.33
N ARG A 193 17.39 4.04 16.35
CA ARG A 193 17.83 3.92 17.75
C ARG A 193 18.58 2.64 18.07
N ALA A 194 18.38 1.59 17.26
CA ALA A 194 19.07 0.32 17.38
C ALA A 194 20.39 0.27 16.59
N GLU A 195 20.63 1.22 15.68
CA GLU A 195 21.89 1.34 14.95
C GLU A 195 23.05 1.67 15.90
N LYS A 196 24.25 1.16 15.57
CA LYS A 196 25.47 1.39 16.37
C LYS A 196 26.04 2.81 16.20
N PRO A 197 26.15 3.37 14.97
CA PRO A 197 26.78 4.67 14.78
C PRO A 197 26.03 5.81 15.49
N HIS A 198 26.77 6.67 16.19
CA HIS A 198 26.19 7.74 17.01
C HIS A 198 25.37 8.74 16.18
N ILE A 199 25.86 9.08 14.98
CA ILE A 199 25.17 9.98 14.05
C ILE A 199 23.78 9.47 13.64
N LEU A 200 23.60 8.16 13.51
CA LEU A 200 22.29 7.57 13.21
C LEU A 200 21.40 7.52 14.44
N LYS A 201 21.96 7.04 15.56
CA LYS A 201 21.25 6.74 16.79
C LYS A 201 20.70 7.99 17.50
N TYR A 202 21.42 9.10 17.44
CA TYR A 202 21.07 10.31 18.18
C TYR A 202 20.74 11.49 17.27
N PHE A 203 21.63 11.83 16.34
CA PHE A 203 21.43 13.00 15.47
C PHE A 203 20.32 12.76 14.44
N LEU A 204 20.48 11.78 13.56
CA LEU A 204 19.50 11.51 12.49
C LEU A 204 18.14 11.09 13.06
N TYR A 205 18.13 10.30 14.14
CA TYR A 205 16.89 10.00 14.88
C TYR A 205 16.12 11.26 15.28
N LYS A 206 16.80 12.27 15.84
CA LYS A 206 16.17 13.53 16.25
C LYS A 206 15.66 14.31 15.03
N GLN A 207 16.48 14.40 13.99
CA GLN A 207 16.15 15.15 12.77
C GLN A 207 15.02 14.50 11.98
N GLN A 208 14.95 13.16 11.96
CA GLN A 208 13.84 12.41 11.37
C GLN A 208 12.51 12.85 11.98
N LYS A 209 12.43 12.95 13.30
CA LYS A 209 11.21 13.35 14.00
C LYS A 209 10.88 14.82 13.78
N SER A 210 11.85 15.71 13.99
CA SER A 210 11.59 17.16 13.92
C SER A 210 11.26 17.64 12.50
N ARG A 211 11.79 16.98 11.48
CA ARG A 211 11.62 17.37 10.07
C ARG A 211 10.78 16.40 9.25
N GLN A 212 10.18 15.39 9.89
CA GLN A 212 9.38 14.32 9.27
C GLN A 212 10.11 13.64 8.08
N LEU A 213 11.41 13.35 8.23
CA LEU A 213 12.22 12.83 7.12
C LEU A 213 11.92 11.34 6.83
N ASP A 214 11.81 11.01 5.55
CA ASP A 214 11.85 9.62 5.10
C ASP A 214 13.32 9.20 4.96
N ILE A 215 13.73 8.16 5.69
CA ILE A 215 15.12 7.70 5.70
C ILE A 215 15.24 6.40 4.92
N VAL A 216 16.11 6.39 3.91
CA VAL A 216 16.36 5.23 3.05
C VAL A 216 17.81 4.76 3.23
N LYS A 217 18.00 3.51 3.68
CA LYS A 217 19.31 2.85 3.71
C LYS A 217 19.47 2.02 2.44
N THR A 218 20.48 2.35 1.66
CA THR A 218 20.88 1.63 0.44
C THR A 218 22.12 0.78 0.71
N SER A 219 22.66 0.15 -0.33
CA SER A 219 23.89 -0.64 -0.24
C SER A 219 25.16 0.18 0.08
N LYS A 220 25.13 1.50 -0.15
CA LYS A 220 26.28 2.41 0.02
C LYS A 220 25.99 3.68 0.83
N TYR A 221 24.74 4.14 0.84
CA TYR A 221 24.36 5.45 1.36
C TYR A 221 23.13 5.37 2.26
N ILE A 222 23.03 6.34 3.17
CA ILE A 222 21.76 6.73 3.78
C ILE A 222 21.31 8.04 3.13
N PHE A 223 20.08 8.04 2.62
CA PHE A 223 19.41 9.22 2.12
C PHE A 223 18.35 9.66 3.13
N ALA A 224 18.46 10.89 3.62
CA ALA A 224 17.44 11.52 4.43
C ALA A 224 16.63 12.48 3.56
N LEU A 225 15.36 12.17 3.31
CA LEU A 225 14.53 12.83 2.31
C LEU A 225 13.42 13.63 2.97
N ALA A 226 13.31 14.89 2.62
CA ALA A 226 12.22 15.73 3.09
C ALA A 226 10.95 15.47 2.26
N PRO A 227 9.80 15.19 2.90
CA PRO A 227 8.54 15.05 2.20
C PRO A 227 8.12 16.37 1.53
N SER A 228 7.28 16.29 0.51
CA SER A 228 6.76 17.49 -0.15
C SER A 228 5.85 18.28 0.78
N LYS A 229 5.90 19.62 0.69
CA LYS A 229 5.12 20.53 1.55
C LYS A 229 3.62 20.26 1.49
N GLU A 230 3.14 19.80 0.34
CA GLU A 230 1.73 19.48 0.08
C GLU A 230 1.45 17.97 0.11
N GLY A 231 2.43 17.12 0.42
CA GLY A 231 2.27 15.66 0.48
C GLY A 231 2.04 14.95 -0.86
N MET A 232 1.75 15.68 -1.94
CA MET A 232 1.38 15.14 -3.25
C MET A 232 2.56 14.82 -4.17
N VAL A 233 3.65 15.60 -4.07
CA VAL A 233 4.86 15.34 -4.87
C VAL A 233 5.63 14.19 -4.25
N ASN A 234 6.03 13.23 -5.09
CA ASN A 234 6.79 12.06 -4.68
C ASN A 234 8.08 12.47 -3.93
N THR A 235 8.20 12.08 -2.65
CA THR A 235 9.39 12.29 -1.82
C THR A 235 10.65 11.73 -2.48
N PHE A 236 10.52 10.67 -3.26
CA PHE A 236 11.62 9.95 -3.90
C PHE A 236 11.95 10.43 -5.32
N SER A 237 11.32 11.52 -5.80
CA SER A 237 11.59 12.08 -7.13
C SER A 237 13.08 12.38 -7.33
N ILE A 238 13.61 11.98 -8.49
CA ILE A 238 15.00 12.24 -8.89
C ILE A 238 15.19 13.74 -9.11
N ARG A 239 14.23 14.40 -9.77
CA ARG A 239 14.29 15.83 -10.04
C ARG A 239 14.38 16.62 -8.74
N ARG A 240 13.51 16.29 -7.78
CA ARG A 240 13.50 16.90 -6.44
C ARG A 240 14.81 16.62 -5.69
N PHE A 241 15.34 15.41 -5.81
CA PHE A 241 16.62 15.04 -5.21
C PHE A 241 17.78 15.87 -5.78
N LEU A 242 17.81 16.16 -7.08
CA LEU A 242 18.86 16.95 -7.72
C LEU A 242 18.79 18.45 -7.42
N GLN A 243 17.63 18.96 -7.04
CA GLN A 243 17.38 20.38 -6.90
C GLN A 243 18.09 21.01 -5.68
N GLU A 244 18.77 22.13 -5.92
CA GLU A 244 19.34 23.03 -4.91
C GLU A 244 18.81 24.45 -5.19
N GLU A 245 18.04 25.00 -4.26
CA GLU A 245 17.37 26.30 -4.42
C GLU A 245 18.14 27.42 -3.72
N LYS A 246 18.31 28.55 -4.40
CA LYS A 246 18.72 29.82 -3.79
C LYS A 246 17.53 30.77 -3.84
N PHE A 247 17.08 31.25 -2.70
CA PHE A 247 16.03 32.27 -2.65
C PHE A 247 16.64 33.65 -2.80
N GLU A 248 15.94 34.54 -3.50
CA GLU A 248 16.37 35.94 -3.65
C GLU A 248 16.57 36.59 -2.27
N GLY A 249 17.71 37.27 -2.08
CA GLY A 249 18.06 37.90 -0.80
C GLY A 249 18.59 36.95 0.28
N CYS A 250 18.81 35.66 -0.03
CA CYS A 250 19.46 34.71 0.88
C CYS A 250 20.71 34.10 0.25
N ASP A 251 21.85 34.18 0.93
CA ASP A 251 23.10 33.54 0.48
C ASP A 251 23.09 32.02 0.67
N ASN A 252 22.09 31.51 1.39
CA ASN A 252 21.97 30.09 1.72
C ASN A 252 21.34 29.31 0.57
N ILE A 253 21.87 28.10 0.35
CA ILE A 253 21.24 27.08 -0.49
C ILE A 253 20.34 26.21 0.37
N TYR A 254 19.21 25.83 -0.22
CA TYR A 254 18.24 24.95 0.37
C TYR A 254 18.07 23.69 -0.47
N VAL A 255 17.88 22.56 0.20
CA VAL A 255 17.87 21.23 -0.42
C VAL A 255 16.67 20.42 0.03
N ASN A 256 16.36 19.35 -0.70
CA ASN A 256 15.28 18.42 -0.34
C ASN A 256 15.77 17.12 0.30
N SER A 257 17.09 16.92 0.36
CA SER A 257 17.69 15.70 0.88
C SER A 257 19.11 15.90 1.39
N ALA A 258 19.52 15.02 2.29
CA ALA A 258 20.89 14.89 2.76
C ALA A 258 21.42 13.46 2.52
N ILE A 259 22.73 13.34 2.30
CA ILE A 259 23.40 12.10 1.92
C ILE A 259 24.51 11.78 2.92
N LEU A 260 24.50 10.54 3.44
CA LEU A 260 25.55 10.02 4.30
C LEU A 260 26.16 8.75 3.68
N HIS A 261 27.49 8.70 3.57
CA HIS A 261 28.21 7.52 3.07
C HIS A 261 28.37 6.48 4.18
N LEU A 262 27.91 5.24 3.94
CA LEU A 262 28.03 4.15 4.92
C LEU A 262 29.48 3.73 5.13
N ASP A 263 30.30 3.70 4.08
CA ASP A 263 31.71 3.32 4.15
C ASP A 263 32.57 4.35 4.92
N LYS A 264 32.03 5.54 5.20
CA LYS A 264 32.70 6.64 5.91
C LYS A 264 31.89 7.12 7.12
N ILE A 265 31.06 6.25 7.69
CA ILE A 265 30.09 6.60 8.73
C ILE A 265 30.72 7.00 10.07
N GLU A 266 32.03 6.82 10.25
CA GLU A 266 32.77 7.27 11.44
C GLU A 266 33.70 8.47 11.15
N ASP A 267 33.69 9.00 9.92
CA ASP A 267 34.51 10.17 9.53
C ASP A 267 33.83 11.49 9.90
N ILE A 268 34.50 12.28 10.74
CA ILE A 268 34.03 13.57 11.26
C ILE A 268 33.73 14.57 10.13
N HIS A 269 34.57 14.64 9.08
CA HIS A 269 34.32 15.61 7.99
C HIS A 269 33.06 15.26 7.20
N HIS A 270 32.78 13.95 7.05
CA HIS A 270 31.55 13.49 6.42
C HIS A 270 30.34 13.71 7.32
N HIS A 271 30.51 13.67 8.66
CA HIS A 271 29.47 14.06 9.61
C HIS A 271 29.13 15.53 9.48
N GLU A 272 30.12 16.41 9.54
CA GLU A 272 29.93 17.87 9.42
C GLU A 272 29.21 18.22 8.10
N GLN A 273 29.63 17.61 6.99
CA GLN A 273 28.97 17.80 5.71
C GLN A 273 27.53 17.27 5.72
N PHE A 274 27.25 16.12 6.34
CA PHE A 274 25.88 15.60 6.45
C PHE A 274 25.00 16.48 7.34
N GLU A 275 25.51 16.93 8.49
CA GLU A 275 24.80 17.84 9.39
C GLU A 275 24.51 19.18 8.71
N TRP A 276 25.48 19.70 7.93
CA TRP A 276 25.29 20.88 7.10
C TRP A 276 24.14 20.67 6.11
N GLN A 277 24.13 19.55 5.36
CA GLN A 277 23.05 19.24 4.42
C GLN A 277 21.68 19.18 5.13
N ILE A 278 21.60 18.51 6.28
CA ILE A 278 20.37 18.41 7.07
C ILE A 278 19.89 19.80 7.53
N SER A 279 20.80 20.69 7.94
CA SER A 279 20.46 22.07 8.32
C SER A 279 19.91 22.91 7.16
N ARG A 280 20.26 22.54 5.92
CA ARG A 280 19.79 23.18 4.68
C ARG A 280 18.55 22.52 4.08
N ILE A 281 18.05 21.44 4.66
CA ILE A 281 16.79 20.86 4.22
C ILE A 281 15.70 21.92 4.37
N ILE A 282 14.91 22.14 3.31
CA ILE A 282 13.75 23.04 3.33
C ILE A 282 12.76 22.53 4.37
N THR A 283 12.92 22.97 5.60
CA THR A 283 11.89 22.96 6.61
C THR A 283 11.35 24.36 6.66
N ILE A 284 10.09 24.52 6.28
CA ILE A 284 9.39 25.67 6.82
C ILE A 284 9.32 25.36 8.32
N ASP A 285 10.02 26.13 9.15
CA ASP A 285 9.77 26.14 10.59
C ASP A 285 8.32 26.64 10.77
N LYS A 286 7.37 25.72 10.60
CA LYS A 286 5.95 26.03 10.59
C LYS A 286 5.54 26.25 12.04
N PRO A 287 4.82 27.34 12.36
CA PRO A 287 4.14 27.44 13.64
C PRO A 287 2.99 26.42 13.61
N VAL A 288 3.29 25.17 13.98
CA VAL A 288 2.27 24.16 14.27
C VAL A 288 1.84 24.40 15.70
N ASN A 289 0.53 24.54 15.94
CA ASN A 289 0.00 24.65 17.30
C ASN A 289 0.51 23.47 18.16
N GLN A 290 0.89 23.79 19.40
CA GLN A 290 1.32 22.80 20.39
C GLN A 290 0.32 21.65 20.52
N TYR A 291 -0.99 21.92 20.46
CA TYR A 291 -2.02 20.88 20.56
C TYR A 291 -1.94 19.87 19.41
N VAL A 292 -1.80 20.33 18.16
CA VAL A 292 -1.65 19.45 16.98
C VAL A 292 -0.34 18.65 17.09
N SER A 293 0.73 19.30 17.54
CA SER A 293 2.02 18.65 17.80
C SER A 293 1.94 17.57 18.89
N ASP A 294 1.18 17.82 19.96
CA ASP A 294 0.98 16.89 21.07
C ASP A 294 0.14 15.68 20.64
N ILE A 295 -0.89 15.87 19.81
CA ILE A 295 -1.65 14.76 19.21
C ILE A 295 -0.72 13.87 18.39
N VAL A 296 0.08 14.43 17.48
CA VAL A 296 1.03 13.66 16.67
C VAL A 296 2.01 12.90 17.56
N ARG A 297 2.57 13.55 18.57
CA ARG A 297 3.48 12.92 19.53
C ARG A 297 2.80 11.76 20.29
N ASN A 298 1.56 11.93 20.70
CA ASN A 298 0.80 10.88 21.40
C ASN A 298 0.52 9.69 20.49
N ILE A 299 0.18 9.93 19.22
CA ILE A 299 0.00 8.89 18.20
C ILE A 299 1.30 8.10 18.01
N GLU A 300 2.45 8.77 17.85
CA GLU A 300 3.75 8.11 17.71
C GLU A 300 4.12 7.28 18.94
N LEU A 301 3.88 7.85 20.14
CA LEU A 301 4.17 7.18 21.40
C LEU A 301 3.30 5.94 21.57
N TYR A 302 1.99 6.06 21.34
CA TYR A 302 1.04 4.96 21.44
C TYR A 302 1.37 3.85 20.43
N THR A 303 1.68 4.23 19.19
CA THR A 303 2.07 3.29 18.14
C THR A 303 3.28 2.47 18.57
N SER A 304 4.34 3.13 19.03
CA SER A 304 5.61 2.49 19.38
C SER A 304 5.59 1.72 20.70
N LYS A 305 4.81 2.18 21.69
CA LYS A 305 4.79 1.62 23.06
C LYS A 305 3.65 0.63 23.31
N THR A 306 2.57 0.71 22.54
CA THR A 306 1.36 -0.08 22.77
C THR A 306 0.97 -0.90 21.56
N LEU A 307 0.70 -0.25 20.42
CA LEU A 307 0.08 -0.92 19.28
C LEU A 307 1.00 -1.92 18.57
N VAL A 308 2.25 -1.55 18.30
CA VAL A 308 3.25 -2.44 17.70
C VAL A 308 3.63 -3.60 18.64
N PRO A 309 3.94 -3.36 19.94
CA PRO A 309 4.17 -4.45 20.89
C PRO A 309 2.99 -5.42 20.98
N PHE A 310 1.75 -4.91 21.03
CA PHE A 310 0.54 -5.74 21.05
C PHE A 310 0.43 -6.65 19.83
N LEU A 311 0.80 -6.17 18.64
CA LEU A 311 0.79 -6.99 17.43
C LEU A 311 1.85 -8.10 17.46
N ARG A 312 2.97 -7.89 18.15
CA ARG A 312 4.10 -8.82 18.24
C ARG A 312 3.97 -9.86 19.36
N GLU A 313 2.98 -9.74 20.22
CA GLU A 313 2.76 -10.72 21.28
C GLU A 313 2.46 -12.12 20.69
N PRO A 314 2.99 -13.20 21.30
CA PRO A 314 2.76 -14.54 20.80
C PRO A 314 1.29 -14.92 20.90
N LEU A 315 0.77 -15.57 19.86
CA LEU A 315 -0.56 -16.19 19.89
C LEU A 315 -0.46 -17.49 20.72
N GLN A 316 -0.97 -17.48 21.95
CA GLN A 316 -0.96 -18.64 22.83
C GLN A 316 -2.32 -19.38 22.77
N PRO A 317 -2.38 -20.57 22.15
CA PRO A 317 -3.60 -21.36 22.10
C PRO A 317 -3.86 -22.04 23.44
N ASN A 318 -4.46 -21.32 24.38
CA ASN A 318 -4.92 -21.84 25.67
C ASN A 318 -6.21 -22.68 25.51
N GLY A 319 -6.20 -23.66 24.60
CA GLY A 319 -7.37 -24.49 24.25
C GLY A 319 -8.35 -23.84 23.25
N VAL A 320 -8.04 -22.66 22.72
CA VAL A 320 -8.83 -21.98 21.67
C VAL A 320 -8.20 -22.23 20.31
N PHE A 321 -9.03 -22.46 19.28
CA PHE A 321 -8.58 -22.56 17.89
C PHE A 321 -7.83 -21.30 17.44
N MET A 322 -6.72 -21.49 16.74
CA MET A 322 -5.85 -20.40 16.27
C MET A 322 -6.61 -19.36 15.46
N GLU A 323 -7.57 -19.78 14.63
CA GLU A 323 -8.39 -18.88 13.81
C GLU A 323 -9.16 -17.87 14.66
N LYS A 324 -9.78 -18.32 15.77
CA LYS A 324 -10.53 -17.45 16.67
C LYS A 324 -9.61 -16.49 17.45
N LEU A 325 -8.42 -16.95 17.83
CA LEU A 325 -7.43 -16.10 18.49
C LEU A 325 -6.92 -15.00 17.56
N VAL A 326 -6.70 -15.34 16.29
CA VAL A 326 -6.34 -14.36 15.25
C VAL A 326 -7.47 -13.36 15.05
N GLU A 327 -8.72 -13.83 14.90
CA GLU A 327 -9.88 -12.96 14.73
C GLU A 327 -10.01 -11.96 15.89
N GLN A 328 -9.93 -12.42 17.14
CA GLN A 328 -9.96 -11.54 18.32
C GLN A 328 -8.79 -10.55 18.32
N ARG A 329 -7.57 -11.02 18.02
CA ARG A 329 -6.37 -10.16 17.95
C ARG A 329 -6.55 -9.02 16.95
N LEU A 330 -7.17 -9.30 15.79
CA LEU A 330 -7.41 -8.31 14.74
C LEU A 330 -8.49 -7.30 15.16
N ILE A 331 -9.58 -7.75 15.80
CA ILE A 331 -10.63 -6.87 16.33
C ILE A 331 -10.05 -5.93 17.40
N ASP A 332 -9.30 -6.48 18.37
CA ASP A 332 -8.68 -5.70 19.44
C ASP A 332 -7.65 -4.70 18.88
N PHE A 333 -6.88 -5.11 17.87
CA PHE A 333 -5.94 -4.22 17.18
C PHE A 333 -6.67 -3.07 16.48
N GLU A 334 -7.74 -3.37 15.74
CA GLU A 334 -8.56 -2.36 15.05
C GLU A 334 -9.20 -1.38 16.02
N GLN A 335 -9.74 -1.85 17.14
CA GLN A 335 -10.28 -0.98 18.19
C GLN A 335 -9.20 -0.02 18.72
N LYS A 336 -8.02 -0.54 19.07
CA LYS A 336 -6.90 0.27 19.56
C LYS A 336 -6.44 1.31 18.55
N LEU A 337 -6.32 0.91 17.28
CA LEU A 337 -5.98 1.80 16.16
C LEU A 337 -7.02 2.91 15.99
N ASN A 338 -8.31 2.56 15.97
CA ASN A 338 -9.39 3.51 15.76
C ASN A 338 -9.43 4.55 16.88
N SER A 339 -9.46 4.13 18.15
CA SER A 339 -9.65 5.05 19.29
C SER A 339 -8.43 5.89 19.64
N ASN A 340 -7.21 5.41 19.37
CA ASN A 340 -5.98 6.09 19.81
C ASN A 340 -5.21 6.75 18.67
N ILE A 341 -5.62 6.53 17.42
CA ILE A 341 -4.96 7.11 16.25
C ILE A 341 -5.99 7.76 15.33
N LEU A 342 -6.97 7.01 14.82
CA LEU A 342 -7.85 7.53 13.75
C LEU A 342 -8.86 8.56 14.24
N GLU A 343 -9.50 8.33 15.39
CA GLU A 343 -10.41 9.29 16.02
C GLU A 343 -9.70 10.60 16.45
N PRO A 344 -8.54 10.56 17.13
CA PRO A 344 -7.78 11.77 17.45
C PRO A 344 -7.40 12.61 16.22
N VAL A 345 -7.11 11.97 15.08
CA VAL A 345 -6.81 12.68 13.83
C VAL A 345 -8.03 13.44 13.32
N ALA A 346 -9.20 12.82 13.32
CA ALA A 346 -10.44 13.48 12.91
C ALA A 346 -10.81 14.63 13.86
N GLU A 347 -10.65 14.42 15.17
CA GLU A 347 -10.88 15.44 16.18
C GLU A 347 -9.97 16.65 15.97
N ALA A 348 -8.67 16.42 15.73
CA ALA A 348 -7.72 17.47 15.43
C ALA A 348 -8.12 18.28 14.18
N LEU A 349 -8.48 17.60 13.10
CA LEU A 349 -8.91 18.25 11.85
C LEU A 349 -10.16 19.09 12.02
N LYS A 350 -11.10 18.62 12.86
CA LYS A 350 -12.39 19.27 13.07
C LYS A 350 -12.34 20.45 14.03
N HIS A 351 -11.45 20.40 15.04
CA HIS A 351 -11.51 21.31 16.17
C HIS A 351 -10.21 22.07 16.48
N SER A 352 -9.07 21.67 15.92
CA SER A 352 -7.76 22.15 16.39
C SER A 352 -6.83 22.67 15.31
N VAL A 353 -7.03 22.22 14.08
CA VAL A 353 -6.29 22.68 12.91
C VAL A 353 -6.95 23.94 12.36
N HIS A 354 -6.18 25.02 12.25
CA HIS A 354 -6.66 26.34 11.82
C HIS A 354 -5.95 26.85 10.57
N HIS A 355 -4.84 26.22 10.16
CA HIS A 355 -4.09 26.59 8.98
C HIS A 355 -3.68 25.39 8.14
N ARG A 356 -3.52 25.60 6.82
CA ARG A 356 -3.11 24.57 5.85
C ARG A 356 -1.79 23.88 6.21
N ASP A 357 -0.90 24.59 6.89
CA ASP A 357 0.38 24.06 7.35
C ASP A 357 0.24 22.96 8.40
N GLU A 358 -0.73 23.11 9.31
CA GLU A 358 -1.05 22.12 10.33
C GLU A 358 -1.76 20.91 9.70
N CYS A 359 -2.63 21.13 8.71
CA CYS A 359 -3.21 20.05 7.90
C CYS A 359 -2.11 19.19 7.27
N ASN A 360 -1.14 19.82 6.60
CA ASN A 360 -0.02 19.14 5.96
C ASN A 360 0.86 18.40 6.98
N TYR A 361 1.17 19.03 8.12
CA TYR A 361 1.95 18.41 9.19
C TYR A 361 1.26 17.16 9.75
N LEU A 362 -0.05 17.25 10.00
CA LEU A 362 -0.86 16.14 10.50
C LEU A 362 -0.95 15.03 9.45
N TYR A 363 -1.20 15.35 8.18
CA TYR A 363 -1.22 14.37 7.08
C TYR A 363 0.07 13.57 7.00
N LEU A 364 1.22 14.26 6.97
CA LEU A 364 2.52 13.61 6.85
C LEU A 364 2.81 12.69 8.05
N SER A 365 2.47 13.15 9.26
CA SER A 365 2.62 12.37 10.48
C SER A 365 1.76 11.10 10.47
N VAL A 366 0.49 11.23 10.08
CA VAL A 366 -0.45 10.10 10.00
C VAL A 366 -0.01 9.13 8.91
N LYS A 367 0.38 9.62 7.74
CA LYS A 367 0.90 8.80 6.65
C LYS A 367 2.12 7.99 7.09
N GLN A 368 3.10 8.62 7.74
CA GLN A 368 4.29 7.93 8.23
C GLN A 368 3.96 6.90 9.31
N THR A 369 3.02 7.20 10.20
CA THR A 369 2.52 6.26 11.22
C THR A 369 1.86 5.04 10.57
N LEU A 370 1.00 5.25 9.56
CA LEU A 370 0.34 4.17 8.82
C LEU A 370 1.35 3.33 8.04
N ASP A 371 2.31 3.94 7.36
CA ASP A 371 3.35 3.21 6.63
C ASP A 371 4.21 2.35 7.58
N ASP A 372 4.49 2.85 8.80
CA ASP A 372 5.18 2.08 9.84
C ASP A 372 4.30 0.92 10.35
N LEU A 373 3.01 1.16 10.63
CA LEU A 373 2.07 0.11 11.04
C LEU A 373 1.89 -0.97 9.97
N ILE A 374 1.75 -0.59 8.70
CA ILE A 374 1.67 -1.53 7.57
C ILE A 374 2.93 -2.40 7.52
N SER A 375 4.11 -1.82 7.72
CA SER A 375 5.38 -2.57 7.75
C SER A 375 5.40 -3.60 8.88
N HIS A 376 5.00 -3.21 10.10
CA HIS A 376 4.87 -4.11 11.25
C HIS A 376 3.75 -5.15 11.08
N PHE A 377 2.73 -4.87 10.29
CA PHE A 377 1.67 -5.84 10.04
C PHE A 377 2.06 -6.84 8.95
N ILE A 378 2.83 -6.43 7.94
CA ILE A 378 3.48 -7.35 7.01
C ILE A 378 4.40 -8.30 7.78
N GLU A 379 5.11 -7.82 8.81
CA GLU A 379 5.87 -8.67 9.74
C GLU A 379 4.99 -9.74 10.40
N PHE A 380 3.90 -9.31 11.05
CA PHE A 380 2.94 -10.20 11.71
C PHE A 380 2.38 -11.25 10.76
N GLN A 381 1.92 -10.84 9.57
CA GLN A 381 1.42 -11.72 8.52
C GLN A 381 2.46 -12.75 8.07
N SER A 382 3.74 -12.40 8.09
CA SER A 382 4.81 -13.24 7.57
C SER A 382 5.14 -14.45 8.44
N GLN A 383 4.56 -14.57 9.64
CA GLN A 383 4.74 -15.69 10.55
C GLN A 383 4.17 -16.99 9.94
N PRO A 384 4.80 -18.16 10.15
CA PRO A 384 4.36 -19.41 9.53
C PRO A 384 2.91 -19.81 9.82
N SER A 385 2.42 -19.51 11.02
CA SER A 385 1.04 -19.77 11.45
C SER A 385 0.01 -18.83 10.82
N LEU A 386 0.44 -17.73 10.20
CA LEU A 386 -0.41 -16.62 9.73
C LEU A 386 -0.33 -16.37 8.23
N ILE A 387 0.73 -16.82 7.55
CA ILE A 387 1.02 -16.49 6.14
C ILE A 387 -0.09 -16.87 5.16
N PHE A 388 -0.89 -17.89 5.46
CA PHE A 388 -2.05 -18.31 4.66
C PHE A 388 -3.40 -17.99 5.33
N ASN A 389 -3.40 -17.24 6.44
CA ASN A 389 -4.63 -16.88 7.12
C ASN A 389 -5.38 -15.79 6.33
N LYS A 390 -6.59 -16.14 5.85
CA LYS A 390 -7.43 -15.23 5.06
C LYS A 390 -7.74 -13.92 5.79
N GLN A 391 -8.05 -13.97 7.08
CA GLN A 391 -8.42 -12.76 7.83
C GLN A 391 -7.26 -11.79 7.98
N VAL A 392 -6.05 -12.30 8.23
CA VAL A 392 -4.83 -11.48 8.29
C VAL A 392 -4.55 -10.83 6.92
N ASN A 393 -4.71 -11.60 5.83
CA ASN A 393 -4.54 -11.10 4.46
C ASN A 393 -5.54 -9.98 4.11
N LEU A 394 -6.80 -10.11 4.53
CA LEU A 394 -7.82 -9.08 4.31
C LEU A 394 -7.58 -7.86 5.20
N PHE A 395 -7.11 -8.06 6.44
CA PHE A 395 -6.84 -6.97 7.36
C PHE A 395 -5.70 -6.05 6.87
N ILE A 396 -4.58 -6.62 6.43
CA ILE A 396 -3.49 -5.82 5.85
C ILE A 396 -3.95 -5.07 4.59
N ALA A 397 -4.86 -5.67 3.83
CA ALA A 397 -5.44 -5.04 2.66
C ALA A 397 -6.34 -3.85 3.04
N ARG A 398 -7.11 -3.95 4.14
CA ARG A 398 -7.87 -2.83 4.72
C ARG A 398 -6.96 -1.70 5.20
N LEU A 399 -5.86 -2.00 5.89
CA LEU A 399 -4.86 -1.00 6.31
C LEU A 399 -4.26 -0.24 5.12
N LYS A 400 -3.81 -0.96 4.09
CA LYS A 400 -3.29 -0.36 2.85
C LYS A 400 -4.35 0.48 2.13
N SER A 401 -5.60 -0.01 2.11
CA SER A 401 -6.72 0.70 1.49
C SER A 401 -7.06 1.98 2.24
N TYR A 402 -6.99 1.98 3.57
CA TYR A 402 -7.16 3.19 4.39
C TYR A 402 -6.10 4.25 4.04
N ALA A 403 -4.82 3.87 3.99
CA ALA A 403 -3.74 4.77 3.59
C ALA A 403 -3.93 5.31 2.15
N THR A 404 -4.40 4.45 1.23
CA THR A 404 -4.69 4.84 -0.16
C THR A 404 -5.87 5.81 -0.23
N LEU A 405 -6.93 5.59 0.55
CA LEU A 405 -8.09 6.50 0.62
C LEU A 405 -7.70 7.87 1.17
N LEU A 406 -6.87 7.92 2.22
CA LEU A 406 -6.35 9.19 2.75
C LEU A 406 -5.53 9.94 1.71
N GLN A 407 -4.74 9.24 0.89
CA GLN A 407 -3.99 9.85 -0.21
C GLN A 407 -4.92 10.38 -1.31
N LYS A 408 -5.88 9.56 -1.78
CA LYS A 408 -6.85 9.95 -2.82
C LYS A 408 -7.68 11.17 -2.41
N ARG A 409 -8.00 11.27 -1.12
CA ARG A 409 -8.86 12.30 -0.54
C ARG A 409 -8.07 13.35 0.25
N HIS A 410 -6.77 13.47 0.02
CA HIS A 410 -5.91 14.37 0.79
C HIS A 410 -6.44 15.80 0.80
N SER A 411 -6.83 16.33 -0.38
CA SER A 411 -7.41 17.67 -0.52
C SER A 411 -8.76 17.84 0.17
N ASP A 412 -9.52 16.75 0.30
CA ASP A 412 -10.90 16.75 0.80
C ASP A 412 -10.96 16.43 2.31
N VAL A 413 -9.85 16.00 2.90
CA VAL A 413 -9.75 15.63 4.31
C VAL A 413 -8.83 16.59 5.05
N PHE A 414 -7.66 16.90 4.50
CA PHE A 414 -6.64 17.71 5.15
C PHE A 414 -6.73 19.17 4.68
N THR A 415 -7.88 19.78 4.96
CA THR A 415 -8.15 21.19 4.77
C THR A 415 -8.90 21.74 5.97
N VAL A 416 -8.86 23.06 6.16
CA VAL A 416 -9.60 23.73 7.23
C VAL A 416 -11.06 23.81 6.83
N PHE A 417 -11.94 23.25 7.66
CA PHE A 417 -13.37 23.19 7.42
C PHE A 417 -14.14 24.03 8.45
N SER A 418 -15.20 24.70 7.99
CA SER A 418 -16.31 25.06 8.86
C SER A 418 -17.11 23.81 9.25
N TYR A 419 -17.93 23.93 10.30
CA TYR A 419 -18.79 22.83 10.75
C TYR A 419 -19.74 22.31 9.66
N GLU A 420 -20.34 23.21 8.86
CA GLU A 420 -21.25 22.83 7.78
C GLU A 420 -20.52 22.15 6.61
N GLU A 421 -19.32 22.63 6.26
CA GLU A 421 -18.49 21.98 5.25
C GLU A 421 -18.09 20.58 5.71
N TRP A 422 -17.66 20.42 6.96
CA TRP A 422 -17.34 19.11 7.53
C TRP A 422 -18.50 18.13 7.39
N LYS A 423 -19.73 18.57 7.72
CA LYS A 423 -20.94 17.75 7.60
C LYS A 423 -21.26 17.38 6.15
N LYS A 424 -21.07 18.31 5.21
CA LYS A 424 -21.25 18.07 3.77
C LYS A 424 -20.22 17.04 3.27
N HIS A 425 -18.94 17.25 3.55
CA HIS A 425 -17.87 16.34 3.15
C HIS A 425 -18.03 14.96 3.78
N HIS A 426 -18.53 14.88 5.03
CA HIS A 426 -18.89 13.62 5.65
C HIS A 426 -19.96 12.85 4.86
N ALA A 427 -21.02 13.53 4.41
CA ALA A 427 -22.08 12.90 3.62
C ALA A 427 -21.56 12.41 2.27
N GLU A 428 -20.76 13.23 1.57
CA GLU A 428 -20.14 12.88 0.28
C GLU A 428 -19.19 11.69 0.43
N ALA A 429 -18.38 11.68 1.49
CA ALA A 429 -17.44 10.60 1.79
C ALA A 429 -18.13 9.24 1.93
N LEU A 430 -19.31 9.21 2.58
CA LEU A 430 -20.04 7.97 2.87
C LEU A 430 -21.09 7.61 1.81
N GLU A 431 -21.31 8.46 0.80
CA GLU A 431 -22.24 8.20 -0.31
C GLU A 431 -22.05 6.81 -0.94
N PRO A 432 -20.84 6.39 -1.37
CA PRO A 432 -20.66 5.05 -1.96
C PRO A 432 -21.00 3.90 -1.00
N THR A 433 -20.69 4.05 0.28
CA THR A 433 -20.98 3.05 1.32
C THR A 433 -22.48 2.94 1.56
N ASN A 434 -23.20 4.07 1.56
CA ASN A 434 -24.66 4.10 1.67
C ASN A 434 -25.33 3.48 0.44
N ILE A 435 -24.87 3.80 -0.78
CA ILE A 435 -25.38 3.20 -2.02
C ILE A 435 -25.18 1.68 -2.02
N LEU A 436 -24.00 1.20 -1.62
CA LEU A 436 -23.72 -0.23 -1.48
C LEU A 436 -24.71 -0.90 -0.52
N LYS A 437 -24.95 -0.29 0.63
CA LYS A 437 -25.91 -0.78 1.63
C LYS A 437 -27.32 -0.86 1.08
N ASP A 438 -27.78 0.20 0.42
CA ASP A 438 -29.13 0.29 -0.13
C ASP A 438 -29.35 -0.73 -1.24
N ILE A 439 -28.42 -0.86 -2.19
CA ILE A 439 -28.47 -1.88 -3.25
C ILE A 439 -28.51 -3.28 -2.64
N SER A 440 -27.64 -3.56 -1.67
CA SER A 440 -27.53 -4.88 -1.06
C SER A 440 -28.82 -5.27 -0.32
N LEU A 441 -29.36 -4.36 0.51
CA LEU A 441 -30.59 -4.59 1.27
C LEU A 441 -31.83 -4.72 0.37
N ALA A 442 -32.00 -3.80 -0.58
CA ALA A 442 -33.13 -3.82 -1.50
C ALA A 442 -33.13 -5.10 -2.36
N SER A 443 -31.97 -5.46 -2.91
CA SER A 443 -31.83 -6.68 -3.74
C SER A 443 -32.04 -7.95 -2.93
N LEU A 444 -31.57 -8.00 -1.68
CA LEU A 444 -31.78 -9.16 -0.81
C LEU A 444 -33.26 -9.31 -0.45
N GLN A 445 -33.95 -8.21 -0.18
CA GLN A 445 -35.38 -8.23 0.12
C GLN A 445 -36.18 -8.72 -1.08
N GLU A 446 -35.94 -8.15 -2.27
CA GLU A 446 -36.62 -8.59 -3.50
C GLU A 446 -36.33 -10.07 -3.82
N TYR A 447 -35.08 -10.50 -3.62
CA TYR A 447 -34.69 -11.89 -3.79
C TYR A 447 -35.45 -12.82 -2.82
N LYS A 448 -35.55 -12.45 -1.53
CA LYS A 448 -36.27 -13.24 -0.52
C LYS A 448 -37.76 -13.36 -0.86
N ASP A 449 -38.38 -12.29 -1.31
CA ASP A 449 -39.80 -12.27 -1.69
C ASP A 449 -40.04 -13.19 -2.90
N ALA A 450 -39.26 -13.03 -3.97
CA ALA A 450 -39.36 -13.89 -5.16
C ALA A 450 -39.02 -15.37 -4.86
N PHE A 451 -38.06 -15.62 -3.97
CA PHE A 451 -37.69 -16.98 -3.58
C PHE A 451 -38.77 -17.65 -2.71
N SER A 452 -39.40 -16.90 -1.80
CA SER A 452 -40.52 -17.37 -1.00
C SER A 452 -41.70 -17.77 -1.89
N GLU A 453 -42.06 -16.92 -2.86
CA GLU A 453 -43.11 -17.21 -3.84
C GLU A 453 -42.79 -18.44 -4.69
N LEU A 454 -41.52 -18.60 -5.09
CA LEU A 454 -41.04 -19.76 -5.83
C LEU A 454 -41.21 -21.05 -5.01
N LYS A 455 -40.87 -21.01 -3.71
CA LYS A 455 -41.03 -22.17 -2.81
C LYS A 455 -42.50 -22.52 -2.62
N GLU A 456 -43.38 -21.53 -2.53
CA GLU A 456 -44.81 -21.76 -2.40
C GLU A 456 -45.39 -22.40 -3.67
N ASN A 457 -45.06 -21.90 -4.86
CA ASN A 457 -45.47 -22.49 -6.13
C ASN A 457 -44.94 -23.93 -6.32
N GLN A 458 -43.71 -24.22 -5.85
CA GLN A 458 -43.17 -25.59 -5.84
C GLN A 458 -43.93 -26.53 -4.90
N ARG A 459 -44.36 -26.04 -3.74
CA ARG A 459 -45.20 -26.81 -2.80
C ARG A 459 -46.57 -27.09 -3.40
N GLN A 460 -47.20 -26.08 -4.00
CA GLN A 460 -48.49 -26.21 -4.68
C GLN A 460 -48.42 -27.19 -5.86
N LEU A 461 -47.33 -27.18 -6.63
CA LEU A 461 -47.13 -28.15 -7.71
C LEU A 461 -47.06 -29.60 -7.17
N LYS A 462 -46.34 -29.82 -6.07
CA LYS A 462 -46.26 -31.14 -5.42
C LYS A 462 -47.61 -31.60 -4.86
N GLN A 463 -48.38 -30.69 -4.27
CA GLN A 463 -49.72 -30.98 -3.74
C GLN A 463 -50.76 -31.19 -4.85
N SER A 464 -50.56 -30.58 -6.02
CA SER A 464 -51.42 -30.74 -7.18
C SER A 464 -51.32 -32.11 -7.88
N ALA A 465 -50.65 -33.11 -7.29
CA ALA A 465 -50.54 -34.47 -7.84
C ALA A 465 -51.85 -35.30 -7.78
N SER A 466 -52.94 -34.79 -7.21
CA SER A 466 -54.24 -35.48 -7.10
C SER A 466 -55.06 -35.42 -8.41
N PHE A 467 -55.79 -36.51 -8.73
CA PHE A 467 -56.42 -36.79 -10.03
C PHE A 467 -57.29 -35.66 -10.64
N LEU A 468 -57.89 -34.78 -9.82
CA LEU A 468 -58.74 -33.66 -10.27
C LEU A 468 -57.98 -32.45 -10.85
N SER A 469 -56.66 -32.34 -10.63
CA SER A 469 -55.86 -31.21 -11.12
C SER A 469 -55.44 -31.32 -12.59
N LYS A 470 -55.47 -32.53 -13.15
CA LYS A 470 -55.09 -32.83 -14.55
C LYS A 470 -56.09 -32.27 -15.57
N LEU A 471 -57.34 -32.01 -15.16
CA LEU A 471 -58.41 -31.57 -16.06
C LEU A 471 -58.40 -30.05 -16.38
N MET A 472 -57.57 -29.23 -15.74
CA MET A 472 -57.69 -27.75 -15.79
C MET A 472 -56.44 -26.95 -16.24
N ASN A 473 -55.40 -27.53 -16.83
CA ASN A 473 -54.13 -26.83 -17.20
C ASN A 473 -53.41 -26.08 -16.05
N LYS A 474 -53.93 -26.15 -14.82
CA LYS A 474 -53.41 -25.55 -13.59
C LYS A 474 -51.95 -25.96 -13.28
N PRO A 475 -51.52 -27.22 -13.50
CA PRO A 475 -50.13 -27.62 -13.30
C PRO A 475 -49.17 -26.95 -14.28
N GLN A 476 -49.61 -26.67 -15.52
CA GLN A 476 -48.76 -26.03 -16.53
C GLN A 476 -48.54 -24.56 -16.20
N LYS A 477 -49.59 -23.82 -15.81
CA LYS A 477 -49.45 -22.43 -15.34
C LYS A 477 -48.53 -22.30 -14.13
N ILE A 478 -48.60 -23.24 -13.18
CA ILE A 478 -47.71 -23.27 -12.01
C ILE A 478 -46.26 -23.55 -12.45
N LYS A 479 -46.02 -24.47 -13.39
CA LYS A 479 -44.68 -24.72 -13.95
C LYS A 479 -44.11 -23.49 -14.65
N ASP A 480 -44.93 -22.78 -15.44
CA ASP A 480 -44.52 -21.57 -16.14
C ASP A 480 -44.18 -20.45 -15.13
N ASN A 481 -44.97 -20.29 -14.06
CA ASN A 481 -44.67 -19.35 -12.98
C ASN A 481 -43.37 -19.71 -12.24
N ILE A 482 -43.12 -20.98 -11.96
CA ILE A 482 -41.83 -21.43 -11.37
C ILE A 482 -40.66 -21.05 -12.28
N LEU A 483 -40.79 -21.23 -13.59
CA LEU A 483 -39.74 -20.87 -14.55
C LEU A 483 -39.51 -19.36 -14.57
N LYS A 484 -40.59 -18.55 -14.58
CA LYS A 484 -40.50 -17.08 -14.47
C LYS A 484 -39.81 -16.63 -13.18
N LEU A 485 -40.17 -17.22 -12.03
CA LEU A 485 -39.58 -16.86 -10.73
C LEU A 485 -38.10 -17.31 -10.61
N LYS A 486 -37.72 -18.43 -11.24
CA LYS A 486 -36.31 -18.83 -11.35
C LYS A 486 -35.50 -17.81 -12.16
N LEU A 487 -36.04 -17.36 -13.29
CA LEU A 487 -35.41 -16.31 -14.10
C LEU A 487 -35.33 -14.99 -13.32
N LYS A 488 -36.40 -14.60 -12.62
CA LYS A 488 -36.42 -13.39 -11.79
C LYS A 488 -35.36 -13.42 -10.69
N THR A 489 -35.27 -14.52 -9.93
CA THR A 489 -34.27 -14.63 -8.85
C THR A 489 -32.82 -14.60 -9.37
N ALA A 490 -32.56 -15.21 -10.53
CA ALA A 490 -31.26 -15.12 -11.20
C ALA A 490 -30.96 -13.69 -11.71
N GLN A 491 -31.98 -13.01 -12.24
CA GLN A 491 -31.86 -11.64 -12.74
C GLN A 491 -31.57 -10.64 -11.62
N ILE A 492 -32.28 -10.73 -10.48
CA ILE A 492 -32.01 -9.89 -9.29
C ILE A 492 -30.54 -10.02 -8.85
N LYS A 493 -30.02 -11.25 -8.76
CA LYS A 493 -28.60 -11.48 -8.41
C LYS A 493 -27.64 -10.85 -9.42
N LYS A 494 -27.94 -11.00 -10.72
CA LYS A 494 -27.12 -10.45 -11.80
C LYS A 494 -27.11 -8.93 -11.80
N ASP A 495 -28.26 -8.30 -11.59
CA ASP A 495 -28.40 -6.85 -11.56
C ASP A 495 -27.70 -6.27 -10.33
N ALA A 496 -27.89 -6.87 -9.15
CA ALA A 496 -27.18 -6.45 -7.94
C ALA A 496 -25.66 -6.58 -8.09
N HIS A 497 -25.17 -7.69 -8.66
CA HIS A 497 -23.74 -7.88 -8.94
C HIS A 497 -23.19 -6.75 -9.83
N GLN A 498 -23.89 -6.42 -10.92
CA GLN A 498 -23.48 -5.37 -11.85
C GLN A 498 -23.54 -3.97 -11.24
N GLU A 499 -24.59 -3.67 -10.49
CA GLU A 499 -24.73 -2.36 -9.84
C GLU A 499 -23.66 -2.13 -8.78
N ILE A 500 -23.31 -3.15 -7.97
CA ILE A 500 -22.22 -3.03 -7.00
C ILE A 500 -20.88 -2.77 -7.72
N MET A 501 -20.58 -3.48 -8.81
CA MET A 501 -19.36 -3.23 -9.59
C MET A 501 -19.32 -1.81 -10.19
N ARG A 502 -20.47 -1.23 -10.56
CA ARG A 502 -20.56 0.12 -11.13
C ARG A 502 -20.24 1.22 -10.11
N ILE A 503 -20.39 0.97 -8.81
CA ILE A 503 -20.13 1.99 -7.77
C ILE A 503 -18.67 2.48 -7.86
N GLN A 504 -17.70 1.59 -8.04
CA GLN A 504 -16.28 1.96 -8.20
C GLN A 504 -16.07 2.99 -9.32
N ARG A 505 -16.74 2.81 -10.46
CA ARG A 505 -16.58 3.70 -11.62
C ARG A 505 -17.21 5.07 -11.39
N ARG A 506 -18.28 5.13 -10.58
CA ARG A 506 -18.94 6.38 -10.20
C ARG A 506 -18.13 7.17 -9.17
N PHE A 507 -17.37 6.51 -8.30
CA PHE A 507 -16.64 7.14 -7.20
C PHE A 507 -15.15 6.74 -7.14
N PRO A 508 -14.33 7.02 -8.17
CA PRO A 508 -12.94 6.55 -8.26
C PRO A 508 -12.00 7.11 -7.17
N SER A 509 -12.31 8.30 -6.62
CA SER A 509 -11.57 8.92 -5.51
C SER A 509 -11.98 8.42 -4.12
N LEU A 510 -13.18 7.83 -4.01
CA LEU A 510 -13.73 7.37 -2.72
C LEU A 510 -13.66 5.86 -2.54
N ILE A 511 -13.34 5.08 -3.58
CA ILE A 511 -13.24 3.62 -3.48
C ILE A 511 -11.87 3.15 -3.96
N VAL A 512 -11.33 2.16 -3.27
CA VAL A 512 -10.08 1.49 -3.61
C VAL A 512 -10.40 0.13 -4.21
N TYR A 513 -9.99 -0.07 -5.46
CA TYR A 513 -10.02 -1.37 -6.11
C TYR A 513 -8.65 -2.06 -5.92
N LEU A 514 -8.57 -2.98 -4.95
CA LEU A 514 -7.30 -3.41 -4.38
C LEU A 514 -6.33 -4.03 -5.38
N GLU A 515 -6.81 -4.87 -6.31
CA GLU A 515 -5.99 -5.53 -7.32
C GLU A 515 -5.36 -4.52 -8.30
N PHE A 516 -6.13 -3.49 -8.65
CA PHE A 516 -5.77 -2.45 -9.61
C PHE A 516 -4.84 -1.40 -8.99
N GLU A 517 -5.04 -1.10 -7.72
CA GLU A 517 -4.12 -0.28 -6.92
C GLU A 517 -2.84 -1.06 -6.52
N SER A 518 -2.80 -2.37 -6.82
CA SER A 518 -1.69 -3.29 -6.51
C SER A 518 -1.44 -3.47 -5.01
N LEU A 519 -2.50 -3.41 -4.20
CA LEU A 519 -2.42 -3.62 -2.74
C LEU A 519 -2.38 -5.10 -2.38
N ILE A 520 -2.99 -5.93 -3.23
CA ILE A 520 -3.02 -7.39 -3.17
C ILE A 520 -2.64 -8.01 -4.53
N SER A 521 -2.30 -9.30 -4.51
CA SER A 521 -2.12 -10.10 -5.72
C SER A 521 -3.44 -10.25 -6.47
N ILE A 522 -3.37 -10.31 -7.80
CA ILE A 522 -4.56 -10.51 -8.63
C ILE A 522 -5.11 -11.92 -8.42
N ASN A 523 -6.42 -12.00 -8.20
CA ASN A 523 -7.15 -13.25 -8.09
C ASN A 523 -8.26 -13.26 -9.14
N HIS A 524 -8.11 -14.07 -10.19
CA HIS A 524 -9.09 -14.19 -11.28
C HIS A 524 -10.46 -14.77 -10.86
N LYS A 525 -10.69 -15.03 -9.58
CA LYS A 525 -11.95 -15.57 -9.05
C LYS A 525 -12.79 -14.53 -8.33
N GLU A 526 -12.19 -13.46 -7.83
CA GLU A 526 -12.86 -12.48 -6.97
C GLU A 526 -12.20 -11.10 -7.09
N ARG A 527 -13.01 -10.05 -6.90
CA ARG A 527 -12.60 -8.65 -6.84
C ARG A 527 -12.76 -8.13 -5.42
N HIS A 528 -11.92 -7.19 -5.04
CA HIS A 528 -11.97 -6.57 -3.73
C HIS A 528 -12.13 -5.06 -3.81
N TYR A 529 -13.16 -4.53 -3.14
CA TYR A 529 -13.43 -3.10 -3.06
C TYR A 529 -13.44 -2.64 -1.62
N ALA A 530 -12.68 -1.59 -1.33
CA ALA A 530 -12.66 -0.97 -0.01
C ALA A 530 -13.44 0.36 -0.02
N PHE A 531 -14.43 0.44 0.88
CA PHE A 531 -15.36 1.55 1.02
C PHE A 531 -15.08 2.34 2.31
N PRO A 532 -15.12 3.69 2.27
CA PRO A 532 -14.80 4.54 3.40
C PRO A 532 -15.86 4.42 4.50
N THR A 533 -15.42 4.55 5.74
CA THR A 533 -16.27 4.39 6.94
C THR A 533 -15.85 5.32 8.07
N GLY A 534 -16.77 5.53 9.02
CA GLY A 534 -16.55 6.45 10.12
C GLY A 534 -16.75 7.91 9.72
N GLU A 535 -16.45 8.82 10.63
CA GLU A 535 -16.62 10.25 10.42
C GLU A 535 -15.69 10.73 9.29
N ASN A 536 -16.28 11.37 8.28
CA ASN A 536 -15.62 11.82 7.05
C ASN A 536 -14.84 10.70 6.34
N GLY A 537 -15.18 9.43 6.60
CA GLY A 537 -14.49 8.28 6.05
C GLY A 537 -13.07 8.04 6.61
N ILE A 538 -12.74 8.63 7.78
CA ILE A 538 -11.37 8.58 8.33
C ILE A 538 -11.27 8.00 9.74
N THR A 539 -12.35 7.89 10.52
CA THR A 539 -12.23 7.39 11.91
C THR A 539 -12.26 5.87 12.03
N ARG A 540 -12.48 5.13 10.95
CA ARG A 540 -12.56 3.67 10.91
C ARG A 540 -11.82 3.13 9.70
N LEU A 541 -11.33 1.89 9.80
CA LEU A 541 -10.81 1.17 8.64
C LEU A 541 -11.94 0.86 7.64
N PRO A 542 -11.65 0.95 6.32
CA PRO A 542 -12.66 0.79 5.30
C PRO A 542 -13.30 -0.61 5.32
N ILE A 543 -14.55 -0.69 4.87
CA ILE A 543 -15.24 -1.97 4.69
C ILE A 543 -14.73 -2.61 3.42
N LEU A 544 -14.32 -3.87 3.51
CA LEU A 544 -13.82 -4.63 2.37
C LEU A 544 -14.89 -5.60 1.88
N ILE A 545 -15.38 -5.38 0.67
CA ILE A 545 -16.31 -6.31 0.01
C ILE A 545 -15.55 -7.19 -0.98
N GLN A 546 -15.77 -8.49 -0.88
CA GLN A 546 -15.31 -9.48 -1.85
C GLN A 546 -16.46 -9.82 -2.79
N ILE A 547 -16.24 -9.69 -4.10
CA ILE A 547 -17.24 -9.99 -5.12
C ILE A 547 -16.70 -11.08 -6.04
N PRO A 548 -17.35 -12.25 -6.15
CA PRO A 548 -16.92 -13.27 -7.10
C PRO A 548 -17.09 -12.79 -8.55
N GLU A 549 -16.15 -13.19 -9.42
CA GLU A 549 -16.25 -12.97 -10.87
C GLU A 549 -17.41 -13.79 -11.47
N ASP A 550 -17.54 -15.03 -11.01
CA ASP A 550 -18.65 -15.89 -11.40
C ASP A 550 -19.95 -15.47 -10.71
N LYS A 551 -20.89 -15.00 -11.53
CA LYS A 551 -22.23 -14.57 -11.09
C LYS A 551 -23.04 -15.70 -10.45
N ALA A 552 -22.78 -16.96 -10.81
CA ALA A 552 -23.46 -18.09 -10.17
C ALA A 552 -23.00 -18.28 -8.71
N SER A 553 -21.74 -17.92 -8.43
CA SER A 553 -21.14 -17.95 -7.09
C SER A 553 -21.51 -16.73 -6.22
N PHE A 554 -22.23 -15.74 -6.78
CA PHE A 554 -22.65 -14.54 -6.06
C PHE A 554 -23.78 -14.84 -5.05
N ASP A 555 -23.49 -14.58 -3.77
CA ASP A 555 -24.42 -14.73 -2.66
C ASP A 555 -24.74 -13.39 -1.98
N LEU A 556 -25.92 -12.85 -2.31
CA LEU A 556 -26.46 -11.63 -1.73
C LEU A 556 -26.59 -11.70 -0.20
N GLN A 557 -26.94 -12.86 0.36
CA GLN A 557 -27.13 -12.99 1.80
C GLN A 557 -25.78 -12.90 2.53
N SER A 558 -24.74 -13.53 1.97
CA SER A 558 -23.38 -13.45 2.51
C SER A 558 -22.85 -12.02 2.48
N ILE A 559 -23.03 -11.30 1.37
CA ILE A 559 -22.59 -9.90 1.24
C ILE A 559 -23.31 -8.99 2.24
N CYS A 560 -24.64 -9.09 2.33
CA CYS A 560 -25.40 -8.30 3.31
C CYS A 560 -24.99 -8.61 4.75
N ASN A 561 -24.73 -9.88 5.09
CA ASN A 561 -24.30 -10.25 6.43
C ASN A 561 -22.92 -9.68 6.76
N SER A 562 -21.96 -9.78 5.84
CA SER A 562 -20.63 -9.21 6.01
C SER A 562 -20.71 -7.69 6.17
N LEU A 563 -21.41 -7.01 5.25
CA LEU A 563 -21.59 -5.57 5.27
C LEU A 563 -22.23 -5.08 6.58
N ASN A 564 -23.28 -5.76 7.04
CA ASN A 564 -23.94 -5.40 8.30
C ASN A 564 -23.03 -5.64 9.50
N PHE A 565 -22.27 -6.74 9.53
CA PHE A 565 -21.29 -6.99 10.58
C PHE A 565 -20.24 -5.88 10.63
N ASP A 566 -19.63 -5.55 9.49
CA ASP A 566 -18.56 -4.54 9.42
C ASP A 566 -19.10 -3.13 9.74
N LEU A 567 -20.30 -2.78 9.28
CA LEU A 567 -20.96 -1.51 9.63
C LEU A 567 -21.29 -1.44 11.12
N ASN A 568 -21.74 -2.54 11.73
CA ASN A 568 -22.01 -2.57 13.16
C ASN A 568 -20.73 -2.41 13.98
N LEU A 569 -19.65 -3.09 13.58
CA LEU A 569 -18.33 -2.95 14.18
C LEU A 569 -17.81 -1.51 14.05
N ALA A 570 -17.96 -0.90 12.87
CA ALA A 570 -17.57 0.49 12.62
C ALA A 570 -18.39 1.48 13.46
N ASN A 571 -19.67 1.22 13.68
CA ASN A 571 -20.58 2.08 14.45
C ASN A 571 -20.54 1.83 15.95
N GLN A 572 -19.82 0.82 16.45
CA GLN A 572 -19.64 0.62 17.88
C GLN A 572 -18.94 1.86 18.48
N LYS A 573 -19.60 2.44 19.49
CA LYS A 573 -18.95 3.36 20.41
C LYS A 573 -18.09 2.52 21.35
N TRP A 574 -16.80 2.53 21.10
CA TRP A 574 -15.82 1.89 21.97
C TRP A 574 -15.73 2.73 23.25
N LEU A 575 -16.30 2.23 24.34
CA LEU A 575 -16.14 2.87 25.64
C LEU A 575 -14.66 2.84 26.00
N GLU A 576 -14.10 4.00 26.36
CA GLU A 576 -12.78 4.05 26.99
C GLU A 576 -12.82 3.18 28.24
N THR A 577 -12.11 2.06 28.20
CA THR A 577 -11.76 1.36 29.43
C THR A 577 -10.60 2.17 30.00
N ILE A 578 -10.95 3.07 30.92
CA ILE A 578 -10.02 3.93 31.68
C ILE A 578 -8.97 3.07 32.38
#